data_AF-A0AAW0SC95-F1
#
_entry.id   AF-A0AAW0SC95-F1
#
_cell.length_a   1.000
_cell.length_b   1.000
_cell.length_c   1.000
_cell.angle_alpha   90.00
_cell.angle_beta   90.00
_cell.angle_gamma   90.00
#
_symmetry.space_group_name_H-M   'P 1'
#
loop_
_entity.id
_entity.type
_entity.pdbx_description
1 polymer ?
#
loop_
_entity_poly.entity_id
_entity_poly.type
_entity_poly.pdbx_seq_one_letter_code
_entity_poly.pdbx_strand_id
1 'polypeptide(L)'
;MAAEELKSEANEYFKKQQYEKAIALYTQAIEIDGSNPILYGNRSFAHLRMESFGYALRDASKALELDRTYIKGYYRRASAYMSLGKFKLALKDYETVTKTRPGDKDARLKYQECQKVVKMMLFQKAIAVEEDSKSVAASIDLEAMVIEDDYSGPRLEDGKVTESFMEDLIHHYTQQKKLHRRYAYKILLDMKEYLKSLPSLVDIPVDNAEKFTVCGDIHGQFFDLLNIFRLNGRPGVANRYLFNGDFVDRGSFSVEVIFILFGYTLLFPGRFYMSRGNHESLTMNQMYGFQGEVKAKYTSQMVELFTEVFNYLPLCHCINGRVLVMHGGLFSSDNVTLDDLRKIDRNRQPPDEGLMCELLWSDPMPGQGRAPSKRGVGIQFGPDVTKRFLELNGLDYIVRSHEVKAEGYEVGHGGDCITVFSAPNYCDTMGNKGAFIIVNGKDLKPQFTTYEAVPHPPVKPMAYANSIFSLFS
;
A
#
# COMPACT_ATOMS: atom_id res chain seq x y z
N MET A 1 -24.35 26.07 20.66
CA MET A 1 -24.25 26.43 19.23
C MET A 1 -25.30 25.62 18.48
N ALA A 2 -26.00 26.25 17.54
CA ALA A 2 -26.95 25.53 16.68
C ALA A 2 -26.19 24.64 15.68
N ALA A 3 -26.76 23.49 15.28
CA ALA A 3 -26.13 22.59 14.31
C ALA A 3 -25.72 23.30 13.00
N GLU A 4 -26.48 24.33 12.61
CA GLU A 4 -26.22 25.15 11.41
C GLU A 4 -24.97 26.05 11.55
N GLU A 5 -24.67 26.54 12.76
CA GLU A 5 -23.46 27.33 13.04
C GLU A 5 -22.23 26.44 12.92
N LEU A 6 -22.26 25.26 13.56
CA LEU A 6 -21.20 24.26 13.49
C LEU A 6 -20.95 23.79 12.04
N LYS A 7 -22.03 23.59 11.27
CA LYS A 7 -21.92 23.27 9.84
C LYS A 7 -21.22 24.40 9.07
N SER A 8 -21.58 25.65 9.34
CA SER A 8 -20.99 26.80 8.67
C SER A 8 -19.50 26.94 9.00
N GLU A 9 -19.13 26.77 10.27
CA GLU A 9 -17.74 26.75 10.70
C GLU A 9 -16.96 25.58 10.08
N ALA A 10 -17.55 24.38 10.04
CA ALA A 10 -16.95 23.22 9.39
C ALA A 10 -16.69 23.45 7.89
N ASN A 11 -17.61 24.13 7.19
CA ASN A 11 -17.41 24.52 5.79
C ASN A 11 -16.21 25.47 5.62
N GLU A 12 -15.99 26.41 6.56
CA GLU A 12 -14.85 27.32 6.51
C GLU A 12 -13.52 26.60 6.74
N TYR A 13 -13.46 25.67 7.69
CA TYR A 13 -12.29 24.81 7.87
C TYR A 13 -12.03 23.92 6.65
N PHE A 14 -13.09 23.38 6.05
CA PHE A 14 -12.98 22.60 4.81
C PHE A 14 -12.38 23.42 3.66
N LYS A 15 -12.83 24.67 3.46
CA LYS A 15 -12.27 25.59 2.44
C LYS A 15 -10.79 25.89 2.68
N LYS A 16 -10.38 25.98 3.95
CA LYS A 16 -8.98 26.13 4.38
C LYS A 16 -8.18 24.83 4.34
N GLN A 17 -8.77 23.74 3.82
CA GLN A 17 -8.19 22.40 3.74
C GLN A 17 -7.81 21.79 5.10
N GLN A 18 -8.42 22.28 6.19
CA GLN A 18 -8.27 21.74 7.54
C GLN A 18 -9.34 20.68 7.78
N TYR A 19 -9.19 19.54 7.09
CA TYR A 19 -10.24 18.54 6.99
C TYR A 19 -10.50 17.82 8.31
N GLU A 20 -9.51 17.57 9.18
CA GLU A 20 -9.77 16.93 10.48
C GLU A 20 -10.68 17.80 11.36
N LYS A 21 -10.42 19.11 11.40
CA LYS A 21 -11.27 20.06 12.14
C LYS A 21 -12.67 20.14 11.54
N ALA A 22 -12.78 20.15 10.22
CA ALA A 22 -14.08 20.11 9.55
C ALA A 22 -14.86 18.83 9.92
N ILE A 23 -14.20 17.67 9.91
CA ILE A 23 -14.82 16.38 10.31
C ILE A 23 -15.29 16.43 11.77
N ALA A 24 -14.48 16.96 12.68
CA ALA A 24 -14.85 17.08 14.09
C ALA A 24 -16.10 17.96 14.28
N LEU A 25 -16.15 19.11 13.62
CA LEU A 25 -17.30 20.03 13.69
C LEU A 25 -18.56 19.47 13.02
N TYR A 26 -18.43 18.81 11.86
CA TYR A 26 -19.57 18.09 11.26
C TYR A 26 -20.08 16.98 12.19
N THR A 27 -19.20 16.32 12.93
CA THR A 27 -19.59 15.28 13.89
C THR A 27 -20.41 15.87 15.03
N GLN A 28 -19.96 16.97 15.62
CA GLN A 28 -20.73 17.70 16.63
C GLN A 28 -22.08 18.20 16.08
N ALA A 29 -22.11 18.69 14.83
CA ALA A 29 -23.36 19.10 14.19
C ALA A 29 -24.34 17.92 14.01
N ILE A 30 -23.84 16.73 13.65
CA ILE A 30 -24.64 15.50 13.49
C ILE A 30 -25.15 14.99 14.84
N GLU A 31 -24.39 15.15 15.91
CA GLU A 31 -24.84 14.81 17.27
C GLU A 31 -26.04 15.66 17.70
N ILE A 32 -26.14 16.90 17.21
CA ILE A 32 -27.26 17.81 17.47
C ILE A 32 -28.43 17.58 16.50
N ASP A 33 -28.15 17.40 15.20
CA ASP A 33 -29.15 17.15 14.15
C ASP A 33 -28.74 15.97 13.25
N GLY A 34 -28.99 14.76 13.74
CA GLY A 34 -28.69 13.52 13.01
C GLY A 34 -29.64 13.21 11.85
N SER A 35 -30.64 14.07 11.60
CA SER A 35 -31.62 13.88 10.52
C SER A 35 -31.26 14.61 9.23
N ASN A 36 -30.24 15.47 9.27
CA ASN A 36 -29.87 16.33 8.15
C ASN A 36 -28.91 15.65 7.17
N PRO A 37 -29.34 15.30 5.94
CA PRO A 37 -28.52 14.61 4.95
C PRO A 37 -27.30 15.43 4.49
N ILE A 38 -27.36 16.77 4.58
CA ILE A 38 -26.28 17.66 4.13
C ILE A 38 -25.05 17.50 5.03
N LEU A 39 -25.24 17.30 6.34
CA LEU A 39 -24.13 17.13 7.27
C LEU A 39 -23.32 15.87 6.95
N TYR A 40 -24.00 14.74 6.73
CA TYR A 40 -23.37 13.50 6.29
C TYR A 40 -22.73 13.65 4.91
N GLY A 41 -23.40 14.31 3.95
CA GLY A 41 -22.84 14.57 2.63
C GLY A 41 -21.55 15.39 2.64
N ASN A 42 -21.49 16.41 3.51
CA ASN A 42 -20.31 17.26 3.66
C ASN A 42 -19.18 16.55 4.42
N ARG A 43 -19.50 15.80 5.49
CA ARG A 43 -18.50 15.01 6.23
C ARG A 43 -17.95 13.88 5.38
N SER A 44 -18.79 13.24 4.56
CA SER A 44 -18.36 12.29 3.52
C SER A 44 -17.34 12.91 2.57
N PHE A 45 -17.56 14.16 2.14
CA PHE A 45 -16.59 14.83 1.28
C PHE A 45 -15.27 15.08 2.00
N ALA A 46 -15.30 15.51 3.26
CA ALA A 46 -14.08 15.65 4.07
C ALA A 46 -13.34 14.32 4.24
N HIS A 47 -14.06 13.21 4.43
CA HIS A 47 -13.45 11.88 4.45
C HIS A 47 -12.81 11.49 3.10
N LEU A 48 -13.40 11.83 1.95
CA LEU A 48 -12.75 11.61 0.64
C LEU A 48 -11.42 12.33 0.53
N ARG A 49 -11.36 13.60 0.99
CA ARG A 49 -10.13 14.41 0.97
C ARG A 49 -9.03 13.88 1.90
N MET A 50 -9.42 13.14 2.92
CA MET A 50 -8.52 12.45 3.86
C MET A 50 -8.30 10.98 3.49
N GLU A 51 -8.70 10.56 2.28
CA GLU A 51 -8.61 9.18 1.80
C GLU A 51 -9.27 8.13 2.73
N SER A 52 -10.18 8.56 3.59
CA SER A 52 -10.97 7.72 4.50
C SER A 52 -12.21 7.19 3.78
N PHE A 53 -11.99 6.45 2.69
CA PHE A 53 -13.02 6.10 1.71
C PHE A 53 -14.17 5.26 2.30
N GLY A 54 -13.90 4.44 3.32
CA GLY A 54 -14.92 3.68 4.04
C GLY A 54 -15.88 4.57 4.82
N TYR A 55 -15.34 5.55 5.56
CA TYR A 55 -16.18 6.54 6.25
C TYR A 55 -16.91 7.45 5.26
N ALA A 56 -16.27 7.84 4.16
CA ALA A 56 -16.92 8.57 3.09
C ALA A 56 -18.12 7.81 2.50
N LEU A 57 -17.93 6.52 2.20
CA LEU A 57 -18.98 5.64 1.70
C LEU A 57 -20.14 5.50 2.70
N ARG A 58 -19.84 5.30 3.99
CA ARG A 58 -20.85 5.19 5.05
C ARG A 58 -21.69 6.45 5.15
N ASP A 59 -21.05 7.61 5.26
CA ASP A 59 -21.74 8.89 5.41
C ASP A 59 -22.54 9.25 4.14
N ALA A 60 -21.99 9.01 2.94
CA ALA A 60 -22.74 9.23 1.71
C ALA A 60 -23.97 8.31 1.60
N SER A 61 -23.84 7.07 2.07
CA SER A 61 -24.97 6.13 2.13
C SER A 61 -26.03 6.58 3.13
N LYS A 62 -25.61 7.07 4.31
CA LYS A 62 -26.53 7.60 5.32
C LYS A 62 -27.26 8.85 4.83
N ALA A 63 -26.56 9.75 4.13
CA ALA A 63 -27.17 10.92 3.51
C ALA A 63 -28.31 10.53 2.54
N LEU A 64 -28.11 9.47 1.75
CA LEU A 64 -29.11 8.95 0.81
C LEU A 64 -30.23 8.12 1.45
N GLU A 65 -29.96 7.54 2.63
CA GLU A 65 -30.99 6.91 3.45
C GLU A 65 -31.97 7.97 4.00
N LEU A 66 -31.43 9.11 4.44
CA LEU A 66 -32.20 10.25 4.95
C LEU A 66 -32.93 11.01 3.82
N ASP A 67 -32.27 11.23 2.68
CA ASP A 67 -32.85 11.91 1.52
C ASP A 67 -32.34 11.31 0.20
N ARG A 68 -33.20 10.53 -0.46
CA ARG A 68 -32.92 9.93 -1.78
C ARG A 68 -32.88 10.93 -2.93
N THR A 69 -33.29 12.18 -2.72
CA THR A 69 -33.22 13.25 -3.72
C THR A 69 -31.92 14.06 -3.62
N TYR A 70 -31.11 13.82 -2.59
CA TYR A 70 -29.84 14.51 -2.37
C TYR A 70 -28.76 14.05 -3.37
N ILE A 71 -28.74 14.65 -4.56
CA ILE A 71 -27.85 14.28 -5.68
C ILE A 71 -26.37 14.32 -5.32
N LYS A 72 -25.96 15.25 -4.45
CA LYS A 72 -24.58 15.30 -3.96
C LYS A 72 -24.19 14.01 -3.22
N GLY A 73 -25.13 13.36 -2.52
CA GLY A 73 -24.92 12.07 -1.85
C GLY A 73 -24.52 10.97 -2.82
N TYR A 74 -25.23 10.83 -3.96
CA TYR A 74 -24.87 9.87 -5.00
C TYR A 74 -23.47 10.14 -5.56
N TYR A 75 -23.16 11.41 -5.82
CA TYR A 75 -21.85 11.78 -6.33
C TYR A 75 -20.73 11.45 -5.33
N ARG A 76 -20.89 11.77 -4.03
CA ARG A 76 -19.90 11.40 -3.00
C ARG A 76 -19.75 9.89 -2.85
N ARG A 77 -20.86 9.15 -2.90
CA ARG A 77 -20.85 7.69 -2.82
C ARG A 77 -20.17 7.06 -4.03
N ALA A 78 -20.41 7.58 -5.23
CA ALA A 78 -19.74 7.17 -6.45
C ALA A 78 -18.23 7.39 -6.37
N SER A 79 -17.78 8.56 -5.89
CA SER A 79 -16.36 8.84 -5.68
C SER A 79 -15.74 7.90 -4.65
N ALA A 80 -16.42 7.62 -3.54
CA ALA A 80 -15.95 6.65 -2.56
C ALA A 80 -15.85 5.24 -3.16
N TYR A 81 -16.86 4.79 -3.92
CA TYR A 81 -16.80 3.51 -4.62
C TYR A 81 -15.66 3.44 -5.65
N MET A 82 -15.36 4.53 -6.36
CA MET A 82 -14.21 4.57 -7.28
C MET A 82 -12.90 4.34 -6.53
N SER A 83 -12.67 5.07 -5.44
CA SER A 83 -11.44 4.95 -4.64
C SER A 83 -11.29 3.58 -3.98
N LEU A 84 -12.41 2.89 -3.73
CA LEU A 84 -12.46 1.52 -3.20
C LEU A 84 -12.35 0.43 -4.28
N GLY A 85 -12.16 0.79 -5.56
CA GLY A 85 -12.16 -0.18 -6.65
C GLY A 85 -13.53 -0.79 -6.98
N LYS A 86 -14.62 -0.30 -6.39
CA LYS A 86 -15.99 -0.79 -6.55
C LYS A 86 -16.65 -0.16 -7.78
N PHE A 87 -15.99 -0.26 -8.93
CA PHE A 87 -16.30 0.50 -10.15
C PHE A 87 -17.72 0.28 -10.70
N LYS A 88 -18.28 -0.94 -10.60
CA LYS A 88 -19.66 -1.20 -11.02
C LYS A 88 -20.69 -0.44 -10.18
N LEU A 89 -20.46 -0.34 -8.87
CA LEU A 89 -21.33 0.41 -7.97
C LEU A 89 -21.17 1.92 -8.21
N ALA A 90 -19.94 2.39 -8.40
CA ALA A 90 -19.66 3.78 -8.76
C ALA A 90 -20.36 4.19 -10.05
N LEU A 91 -20.31 3.33 -11.09
CA LEU A 91 -20.93 3.60 -12.39
C LEU A 91 -22.44 3.84 -12.26
N LYS A 92 -23.13 3.04 -11.45
CA LYS A 92 -24.58 3.17 -11.19
C LYS A 92 -24.93 4.50 -10.51
N ASP A 93 -24.13 4.93 -9.54
CA ASP A 93 -24.35 6.21 -8.87
C ASP A 93 -24.01 7.40 -9.79
N TYR A 94 -22.94 7.33 -10.58
CA TYR A 94 -22.64 8.36 -11.59
C TYR A 94 -23.71 8.45 -12.69
N GLU A 95 -24.26 7.32 -13.12
CA GLU A 95 -25.39 7.28 -14.05
C GLU A 95 -26.60 8.03 -13.48
N THR A 96 -26.88 7.85 -12.19
CA THR A 96 -27.96 8.57 -11.51
C THR A 96 -27.70 10.08 -11.50
N VAL A 97 -26.49 10.52 -11.14
CA VAL A 97 -26.12 11.95 -11.13
C VAL A 97 -26.23 12.57 -12.52
N THR A 98 -25.70 11.90 -13.55
CA THR A 98 -25.70 12.41 -14.93
C THR A 98 -27.10 12.48 -15.54
N LYS A 99 -28.00 11.56 -15.18
CA LYS A 99 -29.41 11.62 -15.57
C LYS A 99 -30.12 12.82 -14.95
N THR A 100 -29.88 13.09 -13.66
CA THR A 100 -30.53 14.22 -12.97
C THR A 100 -29.91 15.57 -13.29
N ARG A 101 -28.60 15.61 -13.58
CA ARG A 101 -27.85 16.84 -13.90
C ARG A 101 -27.13 16.71 -15.24
N PRO A 102 -27.86 16.69 -16.37
CA PRO A 102 -27.25 16.49 -17.68
C PRO A 102 -26.26 17.59 -18.05
N GLY A 103 -26.42 18.81 -17.52
CA GLY A 103 -25.49 19.94 -17.73
C GLY A 103 -24.18 19.87 -16.93
N ASP A 104 -24.06 18.95 -15.98
CA ASP A 104 -22.85 18.81 -15.14
C ASP A 104 -21.74 18.13 -15.94
N LYS A 105 -20.81 18.93 -16.46
CA LYS A 105 -19.68 18.46 -17.29
C LYS A 105 -18.77 17.52 -16.52
N ASP A 106 -18.55 17.79 -15.23
CA ASP A 106 -17.67 17.00 -14.39
C ASP A 106 -18.30 15.63 -14.10
N ALA A 107 -19.58 15.58 -13.71
CA ALA A 107 -20.28 14.31 -13.50
C ALA A 107 -20.29 13.44 -14.76
N ARG A 108 -20.41 14.06 -15.95
CA ARG A 108 -20.38 13.34 -17.23
C ARG A 108 -19.00 12.77 -17.55
N LEU A 109 -17.95 13.54 -17.33
CA LEU A 109 -16.57 13.07 -17.48
C LEU A 109 -16.33 11.87 -16.56
N LYS A 110 -16.67 12.00 -15.28
CA LYS A 110 -16.56 10.95 -14.26
C LYS A 110 -17.30 9.67 -14.62
N TYR A 111 -18.53 9.79 -15.13
CA TYR A 111 -19.31 8.66 -15.64
C TYR A 111 -18.60 7.96 -16.81
N GLN A 112 -18.14 8.72 -17.81
CA GLN A 112 -17.46 8.16 -18.99
C GLN A 112 -16.17 7.44 -18.61
N GLU A 113 -15.35 8.03 -17.74
CA GLU A 113 -14.12 7.40 -17.27
C GLU A 113 -14.39 6.15 -16.44
N CYS A 114 -15.36 6.20 -15.52
CA CYS A 114 -15.79 5.01 -14.77
C CYS A 114 -16.28 3.89 -15.71
N GLN A 115 -17.03 4.25 -16.77
CA GLN A 115 -17.50 3.29 -17.76
C GLN A 115 -16.35 2.63 -18.51
N LYS A 116 -15.30 3.37 -18.89
CA LYS A 116 -14.10 2.81 -19.53
C LYS A 116 -13.41 1.78 -18.62
N VAL A 117 -13.24 2.12 -17.34
CA VAL A 117 -12.63 1.21 -16.35
C VAL A 117 -13.46 -0.08 -16.22
N VAL A 118 -14.78 0.03 -16.04
CA VAL A 118 -15.66 -1.15 -15.94
C VAL A 118 -15.59 -2.02 -17.20
N LYS A 119 -15.58 -1.42 -18.39
CA LYS A 119 -15.44 -2.17 -19.66
C LYS A 119 -14.11 -2.90 -19.73
N MET A 120 -13.00 -2.23 -19.38
CA MET A 120 -11.67 -2.83 -19.36
C MET A 120 -11.60 -4.02 -18.40
N MET A 121 -12.17 -3.89 -17.21
CA MET A 121 -12.20 -4.99 -16.23
C MET A 121 -13.05 -6.17 -16.67
N LEU A 122 -14.21 -5.92 -17.28
CA LEU A 122 -15.06 -6.99 -17.81
C LEU A 122 -14.35 -7.74 -18.94
N PHE A 123 -13.63 -7.02 -19.80
CA PHE A 123 -12.81 -7.62 -20.85
C PHE A 123 -11.67 -8.47 -20.27
N GLN A 124 -10.90 -7.95 -19.31
CA GLN A 124 -9.85 -8.71 -18.63
C GLN A 124 -10.40 -9.96 -17.93
N LYS A 125 -11.55 -9.85 -17.24
CA LYS A 125 -12.19 -10.97 -16.59
C LYS A 125 -12.66 -12.03 -17.59
N ALA A 126 -13.15 -11.64 -18.76
CA ALA A 126 -13.56 -12.57 -19.80
C ALA A 126 -12.35 -13.39 -20.31
N ILE A 127 -11.22 -12.73 -20.57
CA ILE A 127 -9.97 -13.41 -20.98
C ILE A 127 -9.47 -14.37 -19.89
N ALA A 128 -9.52 -13.95 -18.62
CA ALA A 128 -9.04 -14.77 -17.49
C ALA A 128 -9.86 -16.04 -17.22
N VAL A 129 -11.07 -16.16 -17.78
CA VAL A 129 -11.91 -17.37 -17.65
C VAL A 129 -11.67 -18.35 -18.81
N GLU A 130 -11.15 -17.87 -19.95
CA GLU A 130 -10.90 -18.68 -21.14
C GLU A 130 -9.52 -19.38 -21.13
N GLU A 131 -8.58 -18.92 -20.31
CA GLU A 131 -7.31 -19.60 -20.09
C GLU A 131 -7.27 -20.24 -18.70
N ASP A 132 -7.06 -21.55 -18.62
CA ASP A 132 -6.25 -22.13 -17.53
C ASP A 132 -4.87 -21.42 -17.60
N SER A 133 -4.77 -20.24 -16.98
CA SER A 133 -3.82 -19.20 -17.38
C SER A 133 -2.38 -19.70 -17.33
N LYS A 134 -1.76 -19.85 -18.52
CA LYS A 134 -0.32 -20.11 -18.59
C LYS A 134 0.38 -18.89 -18.01
N SER A 135 1.16 -19.13 -16.96
CA SER A 135 2.03 -18.13 -16.33
C SER A 135 2.84 -17.37 -17.40
N VAL A 136 2.78 -16.04 -17.39
CA VAL A 136 3.52 -15.15 -18.31
C VAL A 136 5.01 -15.43 -18.26
N ALA A 137 5.54 -15.80 -17.09
CA ALA A 137 6.93 -16.22 -16.93
C ALA A 137 7.35 -17.34 -17.90
N ALA A 138 6.45 -18.26 -18.26
CA ALA A 138 6.73 -19.37 -19.17
C ALA A 138 6.81 -18.94 -20.65
N SER A 139 6.33 -17.73 -20.96
CA SER A 139 6.40 -17.13 -22.30
C SER A 139 7.64 -16.25 -22.51
N ILE A 140 8.40 -15.98 -21.45
CA ILE A 140 9.58 -15.10 -21.52
C ILE A 140 10.77 -15.88 -22.06
N ASP A 141 11.19 -15.55 -23.28
CA ASP A 141 12.44 -16.03 -23.87
C ASP A 141 13.55 -14.99 -23.63
N LEU A 142 14.38 -15.24 -22.62
CA LEU A 142 15.53 -14.37 -22.33
C LEU A 142 16.60 -14.42 -23.42
N GLU A 143 16.79 -15.56 -24.08
CA GLU A 143 17.86 -15.74 -25.06
C GLU A 143 17.59 -14.95 -26.33
N ALA A 144 16.31 -14.82 -26.71
CA ALA A 144 15.88 -13.94 -27.79
C ALA A 144 16.09 -12.43 -27.50
N MET A 145 16.33 -12.04 -26.25
CA MET A 145 16.57 -10.63 -25.90
C MET A 145 18.02 -10.25 -26.15
N VAL A 146 18.28 -9.66 -27.31
CA VAL A 146 19.57 -9.05 -27.65
C VAL A 146 19.80 -7.83 -26.76
N ILE A 147 21.04 -7.67 -26.29
CA ILE A 147 21.51 -6.46 -25.60
C ILE A 147 22.25 -5.64 -26.65
N GLU A 148 21.90 -4.36 -26.77
CA GLU A 148 22.53 -3.47 -27.73
C GLU A 148 24.01 -3.22 -27.38
N ASP A 149 24.87 -3.10 -28.40
CA ASP A 149 26.33 -2.93 -28.23
C ASP A 149 26.70 -1.64 -27.47
N ASP A 150 25.83 -0.63 -27.55
CA ASP A 150 25.99 0.65 -26.86
C ASP A 150 25.44 0.64 -25.42
N TYR A 151 24.86 -0.48 -24.95
CA TYR A 151 24.41 -0.62 -23.58
C TYR A 151 25.61 -0.64 -22.62
N SER A 152 25.77 0.46 -21.89
CA SER A 152 26.83 0.70 -20.90
C SER A 152 26.34 0.62 -19.45
N GLY A 153 25.13 0.08 -19.23
CA GLY A 153 24.57 -0.07 -17.90
C GLY A 153 24.99 -1.38 -17.20
N PRO A 154 24.43 -1.63 -15.99
CA PRO A 154 24.74 -2.80 -15.17
C PRO A 154 24.46 -4.12 -15.89
N ARG A 155 25.34 -5.11 -15.70
CA ARG A 155 25.22 -6.45 -16.32
C ARG A 155 25.28 -7.53 -15.25
N LEU A 156 24.35 -8.48 -15.29
CA LEU A 156 24.41 -9.65 -14.41
C LEU A 156 25.64 -10.49 -14.75
N GLU A 157 26.33 -10.99 -13.73
CA GLU A 157 27.49 -11.88 -13.87
C GLU A 157 27.00 -13.33 -13.81
N ASP A 158 27.24 -14.11 -14.88
CA ASP A 158 26.71 -15.48 -15.03
C ASP A 158 25.20 -15.60 -14.77
N GLY A 159 24.45 -14.55 -15.13
CA GLY A 159 23.01 -14.47 -14.93
C GLY A 159 22.58 -14.32 -13.47
N LYS A 160 23.50 -13.96 -12.57
CA LYS A 160 23.24 -13.76 -11.13
C LYS A 160 23.48 -12.32 -10.71
N VAL A 161 22.80 -11.95 -9.63
CA VAL A 161 23.03 -10.67 -8.93
C VAL A 161 24.29 -10.80 -8.08
N THR A 162 25.20 -9.84 -8.21
CA THR A 162 26.45 -9.72 -7.45
C THR A 162 26.50 -8.39 -6.71
N GLU A 163 27.44 -8.23 -5.78
CA GLU A 163 27.66 -6.95 -5.08
C GLU A 163 28.02 -5.83 -6.08
N SER A 164 28.94 -6.11 -7.01
CA SER A 164 29.32 -5.21 -8.12
C SER A 164 28.10 -4.78 -8.95
N PHE A 165 27.27 -5.74 -9.37
CA PHE A 165 26.04 -5.42 -10.10
C PHE A 165 25.12 -4.50 -9.30
N MET A 166 24.97 -4.73 -7.99
CA MET A 166 24.13 -3.89 -7.14
C MET A 166 24.68 -2.47 -6.99
N GLU A 167 26.00 -2.31 -6.89
CA GLU A 167 26.63 -0.98 -6.85
C GLU A 167 26.43 -0.23 -8.17
N ASP A 168 26.67 -0.91 -9.29
CA ASP A 168 26.43 -0.35 -10.63
C ASP A 168 24.95 0.00 -10.83
N LEU A 169 24.03 -0.84 -10.38
CA LEU A 169 22.59 -0.62 -10.50
C LEU A 169 22.14 0.60 -9.70
N ILE A 170 22.60 0.74 -8.46
CA ILE A 170 22.33 1.93 -7.65
C ILE A 170 22.87 3.17 -8.36
N HIS A 171 24.12 3.14 -8.83
CA HIS A 171 24.70 4.27 -9.55
C HIS A 171 23.90 4.62 -10.80
N HIS A 172 23.53 3.63 -11.61
CA HIS A 172 22.75 3.80 -12.84
C HIS A 172 21.39 4.43 -12.56
N TYR A 173 20.70 4.00 -11.50
CA TYR A 173 19.42 4.57 -11.09
C TYR A 173 19.53 5.98 -10.49
N THR A 174 20.60 6.31 -9.76
CA THR A 174 20.82 7.70 -9.31
C THR A 174 21.01 8.67 -10.48
N GLN A 175 21.46 8.18 -11.63
CA GLN A 175 21.55 8.93 -12.89
C GLN A 175 20.25 8.92 -13.71
N GLN A 176 19.15 8.39 -13.16
CA GLN A 176 17.85 8.25 -13.84
C GLN A 176 17.91 7.41 -15.13
N LYS A 177 18.88 6.50 -15.21
CA LYS A 177 18.99 5.56 -16.33
C LYS A 177 18.22 4.28 -16.02
N LYS A 178 17.90 3.50 -17.05
CA LYS A 178 17.06 2.30 -16.94
C LYS A 178 17.90 1.02 -17.08
N LEU A 179 17.68 0.02 -16.22
CA LEU A 179 18.26 -1.31 -16.36
C LEU A 179 17.74 -1.99 -17.63
N HIS A 180 18.62 -2.65 -18.40
CA HIS A 180 18.22 -3.33 -19.63
C HIS A 180 17.16 -4.41 -19.37
N ARG A 181 16.19 -4.55 -20.29
CA ARG A 181 15.02 -5.42 -20.11
C ARG A 181 15.38 -6.88 -19.86
N ARG A 182 16.44 -7.40 -20.51
CA ARG A 182 16.90 -8.79 -20.32
C ARG A 182 17.22 -9.07 -18.84
N TYR A 183 17.94 -8.16 -18.20
CA TYR A 183 18.33 -8.29 -16.79
C TYR A 183 17.13 -8.07 -15.86
N ALA A 184 16.27 -7.11 -16.17
CA ALA A 184 15.01 -6.89 -15.45
C ALA A 184 14.13 -8.15 -15.43
N TYR A 185 13.89 -8.77 -16.59
CA TYR A 185 13.15 -10.03 -16.68
C TYR A 185 13.84 -11.17 -15.92
N LYS A 186 15.17 -11.31 -16.04
CA LYS A 186 15.92 -12.34 -15.31
C LYS A 186 15.73 -12.21 -13.79
N ILE A 187 15.85 -11.00 -13.24
CA ILE A 187 15.64 -10.73 -11.80
C ILE A 187 14.22 -11.13 -11.38
N LEU A 188 13.20 -10.80 -12.18
CA LEU A 188 11.82 -11.15 -11.84
C LEU A 188 11.56 -12.65 -11.90
N LEU A 189 12.12 -13.35 -12.88
CA LEU A 189 12.02 -14.81 -12.97
C LEU A 189 12.68 -15.49 -11.76
N ASP A 190 13.88 -15.05 -11.38
CA ASP A 190 14.58 -15.58 -10.20
C ASP A 190 13.82 -15.28 -8.90
N MET A 191 13.29 -14.06 -8.77
CA MET A 191 12.48 -13.68 -7.61
C MET A 191 11.20 -14.50 -7.52
N LYS A 192 10.54 -14.76 -8.65
CA LYS A 192 9.34 -15.61 -8.67
C LYS A 192 9.63 -16.99 -8.09
N GLU A 193 10.70 -17.65 -8.57
CA GLU A 193 11.08 -18.98 -8.09
C GLU A 193 11.51 -18.96 -6.62
N TYR A 194 12.29 -17.95 -6.20
CA TYR A 194 12.68 -17.80 -4.80
C TYR A 194 11.46 -17.61 -3.89
N LEU A 195 10.57 -16.65 -4.20
CA LEU A 195 9.40 -16.34 -3.38
C LEU A 195 8.39 -17.51 -3.34
N LYS A 196 8.25 -18.26 -4.43
CA LYS A 196 7.41 -19.46 -4.49
C LYS A 196 7.88 -20.55 -3.52
N SER A 197 9.18 -20.61 -3.21
CA SER A 197 9.73 -21.55 -2.23
C SER A 197 9.42 -21.19 -0.78
N LEU A 198 9.01 -19.94 -0.50
CA LEU A 198 8.77 -19.47 0.86
C LEU A 198 7.33 -19.77 1.34
N PRO A 199 7.12 -19.95 2.65
CA PRO A 199 5.79 -19.99 3.25
C PRO A 199 5.12 -18.60 3.27
N SER A 200 3.83 -18.57 3.58
CA SER A 200 3.07 -17.30 3.68
C SER A 200 3.40 -16.51 4.95
N LEU A 201 3.82 -17.21 6.02
CA LEU A 201 4.49 -16.63 7.18
C LEU A 201 5.91 -17.19 7.24
N VAL A 202 6.91 -16.32 7.22
CA VAL A 202 8.33 -16.70 7.29
C VAL A 202 8.86 -16.51 8.71
N ASP A 203 9.40 -17.59 9.30
CA ASP A 203 10.07 -17.53 10.59
C ASP A 203 11.52 -17.04 10.42
N ILE A 204 11.93 -16.04 11.19
CA ILE A 204 13.25 -15.40 11.12
C ILE A 204 14.00 -15.63 12.43
N PRO A 205 15.00 -16.53 12.46
CA PRO A 205 15.93 -16.61 13.58
C PRO A 205 16.93 -15.44 13.52
N VAL A 206 17.13 -14.78 14.65
CA VAL A 206 18.10 -13.70 14.88
C VAL A 206 18.89 -14.03 16.14
N ASP A 207 20.20 -14.23 15.98
CA ASP A 207 21.08 -14.58 17.10
C ASP A 207 21.24 -13.41 18.08
N ASN A 208 21.58 -13.72 19.33
CA ASN A 208 21.66 -12.73 20.42
C ASN A 208 22.55 -11.52 20.12
N ALA A 209 23.61 -11.69 19.34
CA ALA A 209 24.54 -10.64 18.96
C ALA A 209 24.21 -9.98 17.62
N GLU A 210 23.25 -10.52 16.85
CA GLU A 210 22.88 -9.99 15.56
C GLU A 210 21.90 -8.82 15.68
N LYS A 211 22.14 -7.82 14.84
CA LYS A 211 21.24 -6.69 14.57
C LYS A 211 20.27 -7.08 13.45
N PHE A 212 19.00 -6.73 13.60
CA PHE A 212 17.98 -6.89 12.57
C PHE A 212 17.20 -5.59 12.39
N THR A 213 17.04 -5.14 11.14
CA THR A 213 16.34 -3.88 10.83
C THR A 213 14.98 -4.15 10.20
N VAL A 214 13.93 -3.46 10.66
CA VAL A 214 12.60 -3.47 10.05
C VAL A 214 12.27 -2.08 9.51
N CYS A 215 12.01 -2.00 8.21
CA CYS A 215 11.53 -0.80 7.52
C CYS A 215 10.03 -0.97 7.20
N GLY A 216 9.29 0.14 7.22
CA GLY A 216 7.92 0.21 6.73
C GLY A 216 7.86 0.58 5.25
N ASP A 217 6.78 1.26 4.89
CA ASP A 217 6.45 1.67 3.52
C ASP A 217 7.55 2.59 2.95
N ILE A 218 7.87 2.42 1.66
CA ILE A 218 8.84 3.24 0.91
C ILE A 218 8.19 3.97 -0.25
N HIS A 219 7.13 3.39 -0.85
CA HIS A 219 6.31 4.02 -1.90
C HIS A 219 7.11 4.71 -3.00
N GLY A 220 8.06 4.00 -3.62
CA GLY A 220 8.84 4.51 -4.74
C GLY A 220 9.72 5.72 -4.42
N GLN A 221 10.04 5.99 -3.15
CA GLN A 221 11.00 7.01 -2.74
C GLN A 221 12.43 6.47 -2.77
N PHE A 222 12.95 6.22 -3.98
CA PHE A 222 14.26 5.60 -4.22
C PHE A 222 15.42 6.31 -3.50
N PHE A 223 15.45 7.64 -3.50
CA PHE A 223 16.54 8.39 -2.89
C PHE A 223 16.52 8.30 -1.35
N ASP A 224 15.34 8.20 -0.74
CA ASP A 224 15.20 7.96 0.70
C ASP A 224 15.57 6.52 1.06
N LEU A 225 15.27 5.54 0.20
CA LEU A 225 15.77 4.16 0.37
C LEU A 225 17.31 4.14 0.43
N LEU A 226 17.99 4.87 -0.45
CA LEU A 226 19.45 5.00 -0.39
C LEU A 226 19.92 5.71 0.89
N ASN A 227 19.16 6.69 1.37
CA ASN A 227 19.45 7.36 2.63
C ASN A 227 19.35 6.39 3.83
N ILE A 228 18.38 5.48 3.86
CA ILE A 228 18.30 4.41 4.87
C ILE A 228 19.61 3.59 4.85
N PHE A 229 20.06 3.14 3.68
CA PHE A 229 21.30 2.37 3.58
C PHE A 229 22.55 3.17 3.96
N ARG A 230 22.56 4.48 3.72
CA ARG A 230 23.63 5.37 4.16
C ARG A 230 23.66 5.52 5.69
N LEU A 231 22.50 5.66 6.32
CA LEU A 231 22.37 5.85 7.77
C LEU A 231 22.58 4.56 8.57
N ASN A 232 22.09 3.44 8.05
CA ASN A 232 21.99 2.18 8.79
C ASN A 232 22.90 1.06 8.25
N GLY A 233 23.70 1.37 7.22
CA GLY A 233 24.53 0.43 6.48
C GLY A 233 23.75 -0.30 5.38
N ARG A 234 24.44 -0.68 4.30
CA ARG A 234 23.83 -1.48 3.23
C ARG A 234 23.41 -2.86 3.73
N PRO A 235 22.45 -3.51 3.06
CA PRO A 235 22.17 -4.92 3.28
C PRO A 235 23.42 -5.77 3.03
N GLY A 236 23.64 -6.77 3.86
CA GLY A 236 24.77 -7.68 3.73
C GLY A 236 24.75 -8.79 4.77
N VAL A 237 25.81 -9.60 4.81
CA VAL A 237 25.92 -10.75 5.73
C VAL A 237 25.67 -10.34 7.19
N ALA A 238 26.26 -9.22 7.62
CA ALA A 238 26.16 -8.72 8.99
C ALA A 238 25.01 -7.73 9.25
N ASN A 239 24.25 -7.31 8.21
CA ASN A 239 23.23 -6.28 8.34
C ASN A 239 21.96 -6.69 7.59
N ARG A 240 21.03 -7.27 8.35
CA ARG A 240 19.79 -7.87 7.85
C ARG A 240 18.64 -6.87 7.86
N TYR A 241 17.77 -6.98 6.87
CA TYR A 241 16.62 -6.09 6.70
C TYR A 241 15.34 -6.87 6.42
N LEU A 242 14.23 -6.36 6.93
CA LEU A 242 12.87 -6.67 6.50
C LEU A 242 12.20 -5.37 6.03
N PHE A 243 11.74 -5.33 4.78
CA PHE A 243 10.88 -4.26 4.28
C PHE A 243 9.43 -4.73 4.31
N ASN A 244 8.59 -4.03 5.08
CA ASN A 244 7.25 -4.50 5.45
C ASN A 244 6.15 -3.96 4.52
N GLY A 245 6.24 -4.32 3.23
CA GLY A 245 5.26 -3.98 2.20
C GLY A 245 5.33 -2.54 1.70
N ASP A 246 4.52 -2.26 0.68
CA ASP A 246 4.31 -0.93 0.10
C ASP A 246 5.61 -0.29 -0.39
N PHE A 247 6.27 -1.03 -1.28
CA PHE A 247 7.52 -0.62 -1.91
C PHE A 247 7.27 0.35 -3.07
N VAL A 248 6.14 0.19 -3.73
CA VAL A 248 5.78 0.85 -4.99
C VAL A 248 4.56 1.75 -4.82
N ASP A 249 4.15 2.35 -5.94
CA ASP A 249 3.07 3.34 -6.06
C ASP A 249 3.37 4.66 -5.34
N ARG A 250 2.60 5.69 -5.72
CA ARG A 250 2.66 7.06 -5.18
C ARG A 250 3.95 7.79 -5.56
N GLY A 251 5.12 7.36 -5.09
CA GLY A 251 6.39 7.87 -5.57
C GLY A 251 6.67 7.45 -7.02
N SER A 252 7.47 8.24 -7.72
CA SER A 252 7.72 8.07 -9.16
C SER A 252 9.04 7.39 -9.50
N PHE A 253 9.65 6.73 -8.51
CA PHE A 253 10.83 5.89 -8.66
C PHE A 253 10.58 4.47 -8.13
N SER A 254 9.35 3.96 -8.32
CA SER A 254 8.92 2.66 -7.82
C SER A 254 9.67 1.51 -8.51
N VAL A 255 9.98 1.65 -9.80
CA VAL A 255 10.76 0.68 -10.57
C VAL A 255 12.16 0.55 -10.00
N GLU A 256 12.81 1.67 -9.68
CA GLU A 256 14.15 1.69 -9.09
C GLU A 256 14.13 1.04 -7.70
N VAL A 257 13.18 1.42 -6.84
CA VAL A 257 13.01 0.81 -5.51
C VAL A 257 12.87 -0.71 -5.63
N ILE A 258 11.93 -1.20 -6.42
CA ILE A 258 11.62 -2.63 -6.41
C ILE A 258 12.77 -3.47 -6.96
N PHE A 259 13.51 -3.00 -7.98
CA PHE A 259 14.67 -3.72 -8.48
C PHE A 259 15.85 -3.71 -7.49
N ILE A 260 16.03 -2.66 -6.68
CA ILE A 260 17.02 -2.68 -5.61
C ILE A 260 16.63 -3.68 -4.51
N LEU A 261 15.38 -3.71 -4.08
CA LEU A 261 14.93 -4.65 -3.04
C LEU A 261 15.01 -6.10 -3.52
N PHE A 262 14.60 -6.38 -4.76
CA PHE A 262 14.74 -7.70 -5.39
C PHE A 262 16.20 -8.11 -5.57
N GLY A 263 17.04 -7.19 -6.02
CA GLY A 263 18.47 -7.42 -6.14
C GLY A 263 19.10 -7.83 -4.80
N TYR A 264 18.85 -7.10 -3.73
CA TYR A 264 19.35 -7.47 -2.39
C TYR A 264 18.75 -8.77 -1.85
N THR A 265 17.50 -9.09 -2.21
CA THR A 265 16.88 -10.37 -1.85
C THR A 265 17.59 -11.55 -2.52
N LEU A 266 17.90 -11.44 -3.81
CA LEU A 266 18.63 -12.47 -4.57
C LEU A 266 20.10 -12.56 -4.17
N LEU A 267 20.71 -11.43 -3.79
CA LEU A 267 22.11 -11.39 -3.35
C LEU A 267 22.29 -11.98 -1.94
N PHE A 268 21.33 -11.74 -1.05
CA PHE A 268 21.38 -12.18 0.35
C PHE A 268 20.10 -12.94 0.76
N PRO A 269 19.78 -14.09 0.12
CA PRO A 269 18.61 -14.89 0.46
C PRO A 269 18.69 -15.36 1.92
N GLY A 270 17.58 -15.27 2.64
CA GLY A 270 17.52 -15.54 4.08
C GLY A 270 18.20 -14.48 4.97
N ARG A 271 18.60 -13.33 4.41
CA ARG A 271 19.12 -12.17 5.18
C ARG A 271 18.44 -10.85 4.81
N PHE A 272 17.85 -10.77 3.63
CA PHE A 272 16.99 -9.68 3.20
C PHE A 272 15.56 -10.20 2.94
N TYR A 273 14.58 -9.59 3.60
CA TYR A 273 13.20 -10.06 3.65
C TYR A 273 12.23 -8.98 3.17
N MET A 274 11.11 -9.41 2.61
CA MET A 274 10.07 -8.54 2.06
C MET A 274 8.70 -9.11 2.38
N SER A 275 7.86 -8.36 3.10
CA SER A 275 6.44 -8.67 3.27
C SER A 275 5.63 -8.04 2.14
N ARG A 276 4.52 -8.66 1.74
CA ARG A 276 3.54 -8.05 0.85
C ARG A 276 2.80 -6.92 1.58
N GLY A 277 2.67 -5.75 0.94
CA GLY A 277 1.74 -4.69 1.33
C GLY A 277 0.49 -4.67 0.46
N ASN A 278 -0.45 -3.77 0.76
CA ASN A 278 -1.66 -3.67 -0.06
C ASN A 278 -1.35 -3.07 -1.45
N HIS A 279 -0.29 -2.29 -1.58
CA HIS A 279 0.16 -1.74 -2.86
C HIS A 279 0.88 -2.76 -3.76
N GLU A 280 1.28 -3.94 -3.28
CA GLU A 280 1.71 -5.05 -4.14
C GLU A 280 0.50 -5.84 -4.67
N SER A 281 -0.48 -5.13 -5.22
CA SER A 281 -1.71 -5.65 -5.82
C SER A 281 -2.08 -4.95 -7.11
N LEU A 282 -2.71 -5.69 -8.03
CA LEU A 282 -3.07 -5.22 -9.37
C LEU A 282 -3.92 -3.95 -9.33
N THR A 283 -4.92 -3.92 -8.46
CA THR A 283 -5.86 -2.81 -8.37
C THR A 283 -5.18 -1.55 -7.84
N MET A 284 -4.27 -1.66 -6.86
CA MET A 284 -3.51 -0.50 -6.39
C MET A 284 -2.55 0.00 -7.46
N ASN A 285 -1.79 -0.89 -8.11
CA ASN A 285 -0.81 -0.50 -9.12
C ASN A 285 -1.43 0.18 -10.35
N GLN A 286 -2.65 -0.21 -10.72
CA GLN A 286 -3.43 0.44 -11.77
C GLN A 286 -3.81 1.88 -11.43
N MET A 287 -4.06 2.16 -10.15
CA MET A 287 -4.53 3.45 -9.68
C MET A 287 -3.38 4.39 -9.34
N TYR A 288 -2.37 3.88 -8.64
CA TYR A 288 -1.42 4.70 -7.90
C TYR A 288 -0.02 4.80 -8.51
N GLY A 289 0.17 4.31 -9.75
CA GLY A 289 1.27 4.72 -10.61
C GLY A 289 2.23 3.63 -11.02
N PHE A 290 2.39 2.55 -10.26
CA PHE A 290 3.39 1.52 -10.57
C PHE A 290 3.14 0.86 -11.92
N GLN A 291 1.88 0.54 -12.26
CA GLN A 291 1.57 -0.01 -13.57
C GLN A 291 1.94 0.96 -14.69
N GLY A 292 1.64 2.25 -14.51
CA GLY A 292 1.97 3.29 -15.50
C GLY A 292 3.49 3.46 -15.64
N GLU A 293 4.21 3.43 -14.52
CA GLU A 293 5.66 3.58 -14.48
C GLU A 293 6.35 2.40 -15.17
N VAL A 294 5.94 1.16 -14.88
CA VAL A 294 6.45 -0.04 -15.55
C VAL A 294 6.13 -0.02 -17.04
N LYS A 295 4.95 0.43 -17.48
CA LYS A 295 4.63 0.57 -18.90
C LYS A 295 5.47 1.64 -19.60
N ALA A 296 5.74 2.75 -18.92
CA ALA A 296 6.56 3.84 -19.45
C ALA A 296 8.04 3.44 -19.57
N LYS A 297 8.56 2.70 -18.58
CA LYS A 297 9.96 2.27 -18.55
C LYS A 297 10.18 0.97 -19.33
N TYR A 298 9.24 0.03 -19.31
CA TYR A 298 9.35 -1.31 -19.91
C TYR A 298 8.16 -1.63 -20.84
N THR A 299 7.32 -2.60 -20.47
CA THR A 299 6.26 -3.17 -21.33
C THR A 299 5.07 -3.60 -20.48
N SER A 300 3.91 -3.83 -21.11
CA SER A 300 2.74 -4.43 -20.44
C SER A 300 3.03 -5.85 -19.94
N GLN A 301 3.80 -6.65 -20.68
CA GLN A 301 4.19 -8.00 -20.25
C GLN A 301 5.01 -7.97 -18.96
N MET A 302 5.82 -6.92 -18.74
CA MET A 302 6.55 -6.72 -17.49
C MET A 302 5.59 -6.46 -16.31
N VAL A 303 4.50 -5.71 -16.52
CA VAL A 303 3.47 -5.49 -15.49
C VAL A 303 2.84 -6.81 -15.05
N GLU A 304 2.50 -7.66 -16.01
CA GLU A 304 1.89 -8.96 -15.73
C GLU A 304 2.86 -9.85 -14.93
N LEU A 305 4.14 -9.87 -15.31
CA LEU A 305 5.15 -10.61 -14.55
C LEU A 305 5.35 -10.05 -13.13
N PHE A 306 5.40 -8.73 -12.95
CA PHE A 306 5.42 -8.13 -11.60
C PHE A 306 4.21 -8.55 -10.77
N THR A 307 3.03 -8.57 -11.38
CA THR A 307 1.79 -9.00 -10.70
C THR A 307 1.88 -10.46 -10.25
N GLU A 308 2.42 -11.35 -11.09
CA GLU A 308 2.70 -12.74 -10.70
C GLU A 308 3.72 -12.85 -9.56
N VAL A 309 4.83 -12.10 -9.64
CA VAL A 309 5.87 -12.08 -8.59
C VAL A 309 5.30 -11.58 -7.25
N PHE A 310 4.55 -10.48 -7.27
CA PHE A 310 3.92 -9.92 -6.07
C PHE A 310 2.92 -10.86 -5.41
N ASN A 311 2.26 -11.73 -6.18
CA ASN A 311 1.40 -12.75 -5.61
C ASN A 311 2.14 -13.76 -4.73
N TYR A 312 3.43 -13.98 -4.95
CA TYR A 312 4.25 -14.90 -4.16
C TYR A 312 4.93 -14.26 -2.95
N LEU A 313 4.88 -12.94 -2.76
CA LEU A 313 5.45 -12.28 -1.59
C LEU A 313 4.83 -12.83 -0.29
N PRO A 314 5.62 -13.23 0.72
CA PRO A 314 5.12 -13.61 2.04
C PRO A 314 4.23 -12.51 2.64
N LEU A 315 3.22 -12.90 3.41
CA LEU A 315 2.25 -11.97 3.98
C LEU A 315 2.71 -11.40 5.32
N CYS A 316 3.53 -12.15 6.07
CA CYS A 316 4.05 -11.73 7.36
C CYS A 316 5.34 -12.49 7.73
N HIS A 317 6.04 -11.99 8.75
CA HIS A 317 7.28 -12.57 9.26
C HIS A 317 7.23 -12.66 10.79
N CYS A 318 7.75 -13.75 11.37
CA CYS A 318 7.85 -13.91 12.82
C CYS A 318 9.31 -13.98 13.26
N ILE A 319 9.78 -12.97 13.99
CA ILE A 319 11.16 -12.87 14.46
C ILE A 319 11.27 -13.61 15.80
N ASN A 320 12.14 -14.62 15.85
CA ASN A 320 12.41 -15.46 17.03
C ASN A 320 11.16 -16.05 17.70
N GLY A 321 10.06 -16.23 16.97
CA GLY A 321 8.78 -16.69 17.52
C GLY A 321 8.12 -15.70 18.50
N ARG A 322 8.58 -14.45 18.56
CA ARG A 322 8.19 -13.46 19.59
C ARG A 322 7.64 -12.16 19.03
N VAL A 323 8.11 -11.72 17.86
CA VAL A 323 7.63 -10.47 17.22
C VAL A 323 7.03 -10.80 15.87
N LEU A 324 5.74 -10.51 15.69
CA LEU A 324 5.07 -10.68 14.40
C LEU A 324 5.10 -9.36 13.61
N VAL A 325 5.48 -9.43 12.34
CA VAL A 325 5.56 -8.29 11.43
C VAL A 325 4.62 -8.53 10.24
N MET A 326 3.65 -7.64 10.05
CA MET A 326 2.76 -7.63 8.88
C MET A 326 2.51 -6.20 8.41
N HIS A 327 2.13 -5.98 7.15
CA HIS A 327 1.95 -4.63 6.64
C HIS A 327 0.77 -3.88 7.32
N GLY A 328 -0.44 -4.45 7.24
CA GLY A 328 -1.68 -3.89 7.77
C GLY A 328 -1.85 -4.15 9.26
N GLY A 329 -2.46 -5.27 9.65
CA GLY A 329 -2.69 -5.56 11.07
C GLY A 329 -3.47 -6.84 11.36
N LEU A 330 -4.24 -6.81 12.44
CA LEU A 330 -4.92 -7.98 13.00
C LEU A 330 -6.34 -8.20 12.45
N PHE A 331 -6.99 -9.23 13.01
CA PHE A 331 -8.09 -9.94 12.37
C PHE A 331 -9.45 -9.68 13.00
N SER A 332 -10.50 -9.90 12.22
CA SER A 332 -11.89 -9.89 12.67
C SER A 332 -12.24 -11.06 13.61
N SER A 333 -11.53 -12.18 13.48
CA SER A 333 -11.66 -13.36 14.35
C SER A 333 -10.64 -13.34 15.50
N ASP A 334 -11.05 -13.80 16.68
CA ASP A 334 -10.18 -13.89 17.86
C ASP A 334 -9.30 -15.16 17.90
N ASN A 335 -9.63 -16.19 17.11
CA ASN A 335 -8.99 -17.51 17.20
C ASN A 335 -7.89 -17.73 16.15
N VAL A 336 -7.36 -16.65 15.56
CA VAL A 336 -6.36 -16.75 14.49
C VAL A 336 -5.00 -17.09 15.09
N THR A 337 -4.38 -18.15 14.57
CA THR A 337 -3.06 -18.63 15.00
C THR A 337 -1.99 -18.37 13.94
N LEU A 338 -0.71 -18.42 14.32
CA LEU A 338 0.40 -18.36 13.36
C LEU A 338 0.36 -19.49 12.32
N ASP A 339 -0.21 -20.66 12.68
CA ASP A 339 -0.37 -21.78 11.75
C ASP A 339 -1.43 -21.49 10.67
N ASP A 340 -2.51 -20.80 11.03
CA ASP A 340 -3.48 -20.30 10.05
C ASP A 340 -2.83 -19.36 9.04
N LEU A 341 -1.91 -18.49 9.50
CA LEU A 341 -1.18 -17.56 8.63
C LEU A 341 -0.22 -18.28 7.67
N ARG A 342 0.45 -19.35 8.13
CA ARG A 342 1.32 -20.20 7.29
C ARG A 342 0.53 -20.89 6.17
N LYS A 343 -0.73 -21.25 6.42
CA LYS A 343 -1.60 -21.99 5.50
C LYS A 343 -2.34 -21.14 4.46
N ILE A 344 -2.23 -19.81 4.53
CA ILE A 344 -2.90 -18.93 3.56
C ILE A 344 -2.35 -19.20 2.15
N ASP A 345 -3.23 -19.56 1.21
CA ASP A 345 -2.91 -19.57 -0.22
C ASP A 345 -2.81 -18.13 -0.74
N ARG A 346 -1.57 -17.63 -0.78
CA ARG A 346 -1.29 -16.22 -1.08
C ARG A 346 -1.11 -15.91 -2.56
N ASN A 347 -0.95 -16.92 -3.43
CA ASN A 347 -0.65 -16.74 -4.86
C ASN A 347 -1.89 -16.32 -5.66
N ARG A 348 -2.40 -15.14 -5.33
CA ARG A 348 -3.62 -14.54 -5.87
C ARG A 348 -3.65 -13.06 -5.55
N GLN A 349 -4.59 -12.35 -6.17
CA GLN A 349 -4.93 -11.00 -5.71
C GLN A 349 -5.58 -11.07 -4.31
N PRO A 350 -5.33 -10.08 -3.44
CA PRO A 350 -5.99 -10.02 -2.14
C PRO A 350 -7.52 -10.06 -2.30
N PRO A 351 -8.23 -10.92 -1.56
CA PRO A 351 -9.69 -10.91 -1.54
C PRO A 351 -10.24 -9.66 -0.83
N ASP A 352 -11.56 -9.43 -0.96
CA ASP A 352 -12.26 -8.34 -0.29
C ASP A 352 -12.43 -8.56 1.24
N GLU A 353 -12.24 -9.80 1.71
CA GLU A 353 -12.40 -10.22 3.11
C GLU A 353 -11.47 -11.40 3.48
N GLY A 354 -11.35 -11.70 4.77
CA GLY A 354 -10.57 -12.83 5.30
C GLY A 354 -9.12 -12.47 5.64
N LEU A 355 -8.36 -13.47 6.12
CA LEU A 355 -7.05 -13.26 6.75
C LEU A 355 -6.04 -12.52 5.86
N MET A 356 -5.96 -12.88 4.58
CA MET A 356 -5.07 -12.21 3.62
C MET A 356 -5.44 -10.73 3.43
N CYS A 357 -6.73 -10.41 3.40
CA CYS A 357 -7.20 -9.03 3.30
C CYS A 357 -6.82 -8.24 4.56
N GLU A 358 -7.13 -8.79 5.73
CA GLU A 358 -6.93 -8.12 7.02
C GLU A 358 -5.44 -7.90 7.35
N LEU A 359 -4.56 -8.86 7.01
CA LEU A 359 -3.10 -8.70 7.12
C LEU A 359 -2.56 -7.49 6.35
N LEU A 360 -3.21 -7.13 5.25
CA LEU A 360 -2.76 -6.06 4.35
C LEU A 360 -3.48 -4.72 4.59
N TRP A 361 -4.66 -4.72 5.21
CA TRP A 361 -5.54 -3.54 5.22
C TRP A 361 -6.03 -3.09 6.60
N SER A 362 -5.90 -3.91 7.65
CA SER A 362 -6.41 -3.54 8.97
C SER A 362 -5.55 -2.45 9.62
N ASP A 363 -6.19 -1.60 10.43
CA ASP A 363 -5.54 -0.54 11.20
C ASP A 363 -5.80 -0.69 12.71
N PRO A 364 -4.86 -0.34 13.60
CA PRO A 364 -5.14 -0.23 15.03
C PRO A 364 -6.11 0.93 15.33
N MET A 365 -6.84 0.83 16.42
CA MET A 365 -7.66 1.93 16.95
C MET A 365 -7.48 2.08 18.47
N PRO A 366 -7.61 3.29 19.03
CA PRO A 366 -7.34 3.53 20.45
C PRO A 366 -8.37 2.86 21.39
N GLY A 367 -9.62 2.71 20.94
CA GLY A 367 -10.70 2.10 21.73
C GLY A 367 -10.67 0.58 21.70
N GLN A 368 -11.35 -0.06 22.66
CA GLN A 368 -11.48 -1.51 22.71
C GLN A 368 -12.40 -2.06 21.60
N GLY A 369 -12.24 -3.34 21.29
CA GLY A 369 -13.10 -4.10 20.39
C GLY A 369 -12.65 -4.00 18.93
N ARG A 370 -13.63 -4.02 18.02
CA ARG A 370 -13.41 -3.90 16.57
C ARG A 370 -14.37 -2.88 15.99
N ALA A 371 -13.95 -2.22 14.92
CA ALA A 371 -14.78 -1.29 14.18
C ALA A 371 -14.61 -1.48 12.67
N PRO A 372 -15.58 -1.06 11.84
CA PRO A 372 -15.40 -1.01 10.39
C PRO A 372 -14.21 -0.11 10.02
N SER A 373 -13.37 -0.59 9.10
CA SER A 373 -12.19 0.16 8.65
C SER A 373 -12.58 1.51 8.03
N LYS A 374 -11.83 2.56 8.40
CA LYS A 374 -11.89 3.88 7.74
C LYS A 374 -11.60 3.80 6.25
N ARG A 375 -10.88 2.76 5.82
CA ARG A 375 -10.50 2.49 4.43
C ARG A 375 -11.57 1.76 3.65
N GLY A 376 -12.61 1.22 4.31
CA GLY A 376 -13.69 0.47 3.64
C GLY A 376 -13.33 -0.95 3.22
N VAL A 377 -12.15 -1.43 3.63
CA VAL A 377 -11.60 -2.77 3.47
C VAL A 377 -10.74 -3.08 4.70
N GLY A 378 -10.71 -4.35 5.14
CA GLY A 378 -10.15 -4.74 6.43
C GLY A 378 -10.99 -4.24 7.62
N ILE A 379 -10.39 -4.22 8.82
CA ILE A 379 -11.04 -3.78 10.06
C ILE A 379 -10.17 -2.77 10.83
N GLN A 380 -10.80 -2.13 11.81
CA GLN A 380 -10.09 -1.50 12.93
C GLN A 380 -10.12 -2.43 14.14
N PHE A 381 -8.99 -2.56 14.84
CA PHE A 381 -8.85 -3.44 16.01
C PHE A 381 -8.27 -2.70 17.22
N GLY A 382 -8.84 -2.95 18.39
CA GLY A 382 -8.45 -2.30 19.64
C GLY A 382 -7.32 -3.01 20.40
N PRO A 383 -6.88 -2.42 21.53
CA PRO A 383 -5.83 -2.98 22.37
C PRO A 383 -6.15 -4.39 22.90
N ASP A 384 -7.41 -4.67 23.25
CA ASP A 384 -7.86 -5.99 23.69
C ASP A 384 -7.71 -7.07 22.62
N VAL A 385 -7.95 -6.74 21.34
CA VAL A 385 -7.75 -7.65 20.21
C VAL A 385 -6.27 -7.98 20.06
N THR A 386 -5.39 -6.97 20.12
CA THR A 386 -3.95 -7.17 20.09
C THR A 386 -3.49 -8.06 21.22
N LYS A 387 -3.88 -7.73 22.46
CA LYS A 387 -3.49 -8.50 23.64
C LYS A 387 -3.90 -9.97 23.54
N ARG A 388 -5.16 -10.26 23.19
CA ARG A 388 -5.64 -11.65 23.04
C ARG A 388 -4.86 -12.42 21.97
N PHE A 389 -4.59 -11.79 20.83
CA PHE A 389 -3.83 -12.42 19.75
C PHE A 389 -2.39 -12.75 20.18
N LEU A 390 -1.73 -11.81 20.88
CA LEU A 390 -0.38 -12.00 21.40
C LEU A 390 -0.33 -13.14 22.43
N GLU A 391 -1.25 -13.15 23.40
CA GLU A 391 -1.37 -14.20 24.42
C GLU A 391 -1.62 -15.58 23.80
N LEU A 392 -2.54 -15.67 22.82
CA LEU A 392 -2.86 -16.92 22.13
C LEU A 392 -1.64 -17.52 21.40
N ASN A 393 -0.80 -16.67 20.83
CA ASN A 393 0.31 -17.08 19.98
C ASN A 393 1.68 -17.04 20.67
N GLY A 394 1.74 -16.67 21.96
CA GLY A 394 2.99 -16.55 22.71
C GLY A 394 3.93 -15.46 22.18
N LEU A 395 3.37 -14.37 21.66
CA LEU A 395 4.13 -13.23 21.10
C LEU A 395 4.25 -12.10 22.13
N ASP A 396 5.30 -11.28 21.99
CA ASP A 396 5.52 -10.11 22.83
C ASP A 396 4.78 -8.87 22.30
N TYR A 397 4.88 -8.61 20.99
CA TYR A 397 4.26 -7.46 20.33
C TYR A 397 4.19 -7.66 18.81
N ILE A 398 3.43 -6.81 18.13
CA ILE A 398 3.38 -6.74 16.66
C ILE A 398 4.06 -5.46 16.13
N VAL A 399 4.67 -5.57 14.96
CA VAL A 399 5.12 -4.43 14.15
C VAL A 399 4.31 -4.39 12.86
N ARG A 400 3.83 -3.21 12.51
CA ARG A 400 3.11 -2.97 11.26
C ARG A 400 3.48 -1.63 10.63
N SER A 401 2.97 -1.34 9.43
CA SER A 401 3.33 -0.14 8.66
C SER A 401 2.09 0.64 8.19
N HIS A 402 1.78 0.77 6.90
CA HIS A 402 0.47 1.10 6.29
C HIS A 402 -0.19 2.47 6.65
N GLU A 403 0.23 3.14 7.71
CA GLU A 403 -0.22 4.46 8.13
C GLU A 403 0.96 5.41 8.29
N VAL A 404 0.89 6.54 7.60
CA VAL A 404 1.82 7.66 7.78
C VAL A 404 1.78 8.11 9.24
N LYS A 405 2.95 8.28 9.85
CA LYS A 405 3.12 8.85 11.19
C LYS A 405 4.05 10.05 11.14
N ALA A 406 3.72 11.11 11.86
CA ALA A 406 4.47 12.36 11.83
C ALA A 406 5.96 12.16 12.19
N GLU A 407 6.27 11.33 13.19
CA GLU A 407 7.64 11.00 13.60
C GLU A 407 8.18 9.73 12.90
N GLY A 408 7.50 9.23 11.86
CA GLY A 408 7.85 7.99 11.16
C GLY A 408 7.51 6.71 11.93
N TYR A 409 7.11 6.80 13.19
CA TYR A 409 6.62 5.65 13.97
C TYR A 409 5.59 6.07 15.02
N GLU A 410 4.86 5.11 15.55
CA GLU A 410 3.97 5.27 16.71
C GLU A 410 3.89 3.98 17.52
N VAL A 411 3.93 4.09 18.84
CA VAL A 411 3.75 2.96 19.76
C VAL A 411 2.33 3.01 20.31
N GLY A 412 1.48 2.10 19.85
CA GLY A 412 0.09 1.96 20.23
C GLY A 412 -0.18 0.80 21.18
N HIS A 413 -1.42 0.71 21.64
CA HIS A 413 -1.96 -0.41 22.43
C HIS A 413 -1.12 -0.77 23.67
N GLY A 414 -0.56 0.25 24.35
CA GLY A 414 0.25 0.03 25.56
C GLY A 414 1.66 -0.53 25.31
N GLY A 415 2.14 -0.52 24.06
CA GLY A 415 3.44 -1.10 23.68
C GLY A 415 3.33 -2.27 22.72
N ASP A 416 2.14 -2.88 22.65
CA ASP A 416 1.91 -4.17 21.99
C ASP A 416 1.73 -4.05 20.46
N CYS A 417 1.47 -2.85 19.93
CA CYS A 417 1.27 -2.61 18.51
C CYS A 417 2.09 -1.40 18.05
N ILE A 418 3.14 -1.64 17.26
CA ILE A 418 4.05 -0.61 16.78
C ILE A 418 3.79 -0.35 15.30
N THR A 419 3.61 0.92 14.93
CA THR A 419 3.59 1.36 13.53
C THR A 419 4.94 1.93 13.15
N VAL A 420 5.53 1.51 12.02
CA VAL A 420 6.74 2.09 11.42
C VAL A 420 6.49 2.46 9.96
N PHE A 421 6.97 3.64 9.55
CA PHE A 421 6.75 4.18 8.22
C PHE A 421 8.04 4.80 7.70
N SER A 422 8.52 4.36 6.53
CA SER A 422 9.88 4.65 6.05
C SER A 422 9.93 5.61 4.84
N ALA A 423 8.81 6.24 4.50
CA ALA A 423 8.73 7.27 3.46
C ALA A 423 8.65 8.68 4.10
N PRO A 424 9.78 9.36 4.35
CA PRO A 424 9.78 10.73 4.88
C PRO A 424 9.19 11.69 3.84
N ASN A 425 8.59 12.79 4.32
CA ASN A 425 7.87 13.79 3.52
C ASN A 425 6.98 13.13 2.45
N TYR A 426 6.13 12.21 2.88
CA TYR A 426 5.37 11.35 1.99
C TYR A 426 4.63 12.14 0.91
N CYS A 427 4.77 11.70 -0.35
CA CYS A 427 4.23 12.37 -1.53
C CYS A 427 4.60 13.87 -1.62
N ASP A 428 5.80 14.25 -1.17
CA ASP A 428 6.36 15.60 -1.17
C ASP A 428 5.50 16.67 -0.47
N THR A 429 4.54 16.25 0.35
CA THR A 429 3.49 17.15 0.88
C THR A 429 3.21 16.95 2.37
N MET A 430 3.44 15.76 2.91
CA MET A 430 3.03 15.45 4.28
C MET A 430 3.99 15.99 5.35
N GLY A 431 5.26 16.22 5.02
CA GLY A 431 6.25 16.75 5.97
C GLY A 431 6.57 15.84 7.17
N ASN A 432 6.16 14.57 7.14
CA ASN A 432 6.49 13.60 8.17
C ASN A 432 7.96 13.15 8.11
N LYS A 433 8.50 12.66 9.22
CA LYS A 433 9.75 11.88 9.22
C LYS A 433 9.51 10.47 8.71
N GLY A 434 10.58 9.82 8.28
CA GLY A 434 10.66 8.38 8.12
C GLY A 434 11.30 7.74 9.34
N ALA A 435 11.04 6.47 9.59
CA ALA A 435 11.73 5.71 10.62
C ALA A 435 12.00 4.26 10.17
N PHE A 436 12.97 3.64 10.81
CA PHE A 436 13.15 2.18 10.82
C PHE A 436 13.41 1.71 12.25
N ILE A 437 13.08 0.44 12.52
CA ILE A 437 13.27 -0.20 13.81
C ILE A 437 14.51 -1.08 13.75
N ILE A 438 15.35 -1.00 14.78
CA ILE A 438 16.43 -1.95 15.03
C ILE A 438 16.04 -2.81 16.23
N VAL A 439 16.17 -4.12 16.09
CA VAL A 439 16.11 -5.08 17.20
C VAL A 439 17.41 -5.89 17.27
N ASN A 440 17.72 -6.43 18.44
CA ASN A 440 18.76 -7.44 18.62
C ASN A 440 18.11 -8.78 19.01
N GLY A 441 18.76 -9.91 18.71
CA GLY A 441 18.20 -11.22 19.01
C GLY A 441 18.06 -11.54 20.51
N LYS A 442 18.80 -10.84 21.39
CA LYS A 442 18.84 -11.12 22.83
C LYS A 442 17.56 -10.72 23.56
N ASP A 443 17.06 -9.52 23.31
CA ASP A 443 15.87 -9.00 24.00
C ASP A 443 14.75 -8.55 23.07
N LEU A 444 15.02 -8.46 21.75
CA LEU A 444 14.07 -7.99 20.73
C LEU A 444 13.43 -6.65 21.08
N LYS A 445 14.10 -5.80 21.89
CA LYS A 445 13.56 -4.47 22.19
C LYS A 445 13.64 -3.57 20.95
N PRO A 446 12.53 -2.92 20.54
CA PRO A 446 12.54 -2.03 19.40
C PRO A 446 13.30 -0.74 19.70
N GLN A 447 14.28 -0.41 18.86
CA GLN A 447 14.99 0.87 18.87
C GLN A 447 14.64 1.64 17.59
N PHE A 448 14.04 2.81 17.75
CA PHE A 448 13.59 3.62 16.62
C PHE A 448 14.70 4.56 16.18
N THR A 449 14.98 4.59 14.86
CA THR A 449 15.80 5.62 14.24
C THR A 449 14.95 6.40 13.25
N THR A 450 14.82 7.70 13.46
CA THR A 450 14.06 8.61 12.61
C THR A 450 14.97 9.40 11.68
N TYR A 451 14.49 9.75 10.49
CA TYR A 451 15.24 10.53 9.50
C TYR A 451 14.31 11.40 8.65
N GLU A 452 14.88 12.47 8.11
CA GLU A 452 14.21 13.40 7.20
C GLU A 452 14.37 12.96 5.73
N ALA A 453 13.53 13.51 4.87
CA ALA A 453 13.59 13.28 3.42
C ALA A 453 14.86 13.88 2.81
N VAL A 454 15.36 13.26 1.75
CA VAL A 454 16.49 13.78 0.97
C VAL A 454 16.05 14.32 -0.38
N PRO A 455 16.84 15.24 -1.00
CA PRO A 455 16.53 15.73 -2.34
C PRO A 455 16.50 14.59 -3.37
N HIS A 456 15.56 14.69 -4.31
CA HIS A 456 15.44 13.81 -5.47
C HIS A 456 15.21 14.63 -6.75
N PRO A 457 15.39 14.04 -7.95
CA PRO A 457 15.07 14.69 -9.22
C PRO A 457 13.61 15.17 -9.27
N PRO A 458 13.31 16.23 -10.03
CA PRO A 458 12.02 16.93 -10.00
C PRO A 458 10.92 16.18 -10.78
N VAL A 459 10.70 14.90 -10.45
CA VAL A 459 9.58 14.09 -10.94
C VAL A 459 8.51 14.08 -9.86
N LYS A 460 7.34 14.66 -10.15
CA LYS A 460 6.25 14.79 -9.19
C LYS A 460 5.73 13.40 -8.76
N PRO A 461 5.30 13.23 -7.50
CA PRO A 461 4.54 12.05 -7.09
C PRO A 461 3.35 11.82 -8.01
N MET A 462 2.98 10.55 -8.22
CA MET A 462 1.88 10.12 -9.06
C MET A 462 2.03 10.53 -10.55
N ALA A 463 3.24 10.82 -11.05
CA ALA A 463 3.46 11.22 -12.44
C ALA A 463 2.97 10.17 -13.46
N TYR A 464 2.99 8.90 -13.07
CA TYR A 464 2.56 7.76 -13.88
C TYR A 464 1.20 7.19 -13.47
N ALA A 465 0.56 7.77 -12.45
CA ALA A 465 -0.77 7.35 -12.03
C ALA A 465 -1.79 7.64 -13.12
N ASN A 466 -2.82 6.81 -13.17
CA ASN A 466 -3.87 7.02 -14.14
C ASN A 466 -4.65 8.29 -13.76
N SER A 467 -4.59 9.29 -14.64
CA SER A 467 -5.23 10.61 -14.45
C SER A 467 -6.74 10.53 -14.24
N ILE A 468 -7.35 9.41 -14.62
CA ILE A 468 -8.74 9.10 -14.28
C ILE A 468 -8.95 9.09 -12.76
N PHE A 469 -8.01 8.56 -11.98
CA PHE A 469 -8.16 8.46 -10.52
C PHE A 469 -7.93 9.77 -9.79
N SER A 470 -7.09 10.66 -10.33
CA SER A 470 -6.94 12.03 -9.79
C SER A 470 -8.17 12.91 -10.03
N LEU A 471 -9.08 12.52 -10.94
CA LEU A 471 -10.39 13.18 -11.06
C LEU A 471 -11.31 12.87 -9.88
N PHE A 472 -11.07 11.79 -9.13
CA PHE A 472 -11.99 11.29 -8.10
C PHE A 472 -11.58 11.62 -6.66
N SER A 473 -10.39 12.19 -6.45
CA SER A 473 -9.86 12.65 -5.15
C SER A 473 -10.22 14.11 -4.79
#